data_AF-A0A7G8Q3W9-F1
#
_entry.id   AF-A0A7G8Q3W9-F1
#
_cell.length_a   1.000
_cell.length_b   1.000
_cell.length_c   1.000
_cell.angle_alpha   90.00
_cell.angle_beta   90.00
_cell.angle_gamma   90.00
#
_symmetry.space_group_name_H-M   'P 1'
#
loop_
_entity.id
_entity.type
_entity.pdbx_description
1 polymer ?
#
loop_
_entity_poly.entity_id
_entity_poly.type
_entity_poly.pdbx_seq_one_letter_code
_entity_poly.pdbx_strand_id
1 'polypeptide(L)'
;MTHARITPHDERNVRLLRRHWQWLEAQPRGVDATLRRMVDMARKDADGRYRAERARETCYLAMRDLAGDRPRFEEAVRALFANDIARCHREIAAWPLPERTRIIELMDVIDADDTTAGEA
;
A
#
# COMPACT_ATOMS: atom_id res chain seq x y z
N MET A 1 -18.90 -38.82 20.46
CA MET A 1 -19.48 -37.66 19.75
C MET A 1 -18.57 -36.47 19.98
N THR A 2 -17.76 -36.11 18.98
CA THR A 2 -16.70 -35.10 19.10
C THR A 2 -17.32 -33.72 18.88
N HIS A 3 -17.40 -32.90 19.93
CA HIS A 3 -17.79 -31.49 19.79
C HIS A 3 -16.67 -30.73 19.06
N ALA A 4 -17.02 -30.11 17.93
CA ALA A 4 -16.16 -29.20 17.19
C ALA A 4 -15.79 -28.01 18.09
N ARG A 5 -14.49 -27.74 18.26
CA ARG A 5 -14.01 -26.55 18.95
C ARG A 5 -14.30 -25.34 18.07
N ILE A 6 -15.21 -24.49 18.51
CA ILE A 6 -15.36 -23.14 17.97
C ILE A 6 -14.15 -22.35 18.45
N THR A 7 -13.25 -21.99 17.53
CA THR A 7 -12.12 -21.10 17.81
C THR A 7 -12.68 -19.74 18.29
N PRO A 8 -12.15 -19.12 19.35
CA PRO A 8 -12.65 -17.83 19.80
C PRO A 8 -12.39 -16.77 18.72
N HIS A 9 -13.45 -16.12 18.26
CA HIS A 9 -13.33 -14.90 17.47
C HIS A 9 -12.85 -13.77 18.40
N ASP A 10 -11.80 -13.06 18.02
CA ASP A 10 -11.31 -11.86 18.71
C ASP A 10 -12.38 -10.76 18.56
N GLU A 11 -13.29 -10.64 19.53
CA GLU A 11 -14.45 -9.72 19.47
C GLU A 11 -13.98 -8.26 19.59
N ARG A 12 -14.06 -7.52 18.48
CA ARG A 12 -13.77 -6.07 18.44
C ARG A 12 -15.06 -5.28 18.28
N ASN A 13 -15.37 -4.43 19.27
CA ASN A 13 -16.59 -3.62 19.30
C ASN A 13 -16.46 -2.35 18.44
N VAL A 14 -17.31 -2.21 17.42
CA VAL A 14 -17.36 -1.03 16.54
C VAL A 14 -18.57 -0.16 16.88
N ARG A 15 -18.37 1.16 16.94
CA ARG A 15 -19.47 2.13 17.13
C ARG A 15 -19.82 2.78 15.80
N LEU A 16 -21.09 2.63 15.38
CA LEU A 16 -21.65 3.26 14.18
C LEU A 16 -22.87 4.11 14.52
N LEU A 17 -23.18 5.07 13.65
CA LEU A 17 -24.37 5.90 13.77
C LEU A 17 -25.64 5.07 13.50
N ARG A 18 -26.75 5.42 14.16
CA ARG A 18 -28.03 4.68 14.08
C ARG A 18 -28.51 4.46 12.64
N ARG A 19 -28.38 5.47 11.77
CA ARG A 19 -28.73 5.34 10.34
C ARG A 19 -27.89 4.29 9.59
N HIS A 20 -26.63 4.11 9.97
CA HIS A 20 -25.75 3.12 9.35
C HIS A 20 -26.12 1.72 9.82
N TRP A 21 -26.50 1.57 11.10
CA TRP A 21 -27.04 0.31 11.63
C TRP A 21 -28.33 -0.10 10.92
N GLN A 22 -29.29 0.82 10.79
CA GLN A 22 -30.54 0.56 10.06
C GLN A 22 -30.29 0.11 8.62
N TRP A 23 -29.33 0.74 7.94
CA TRP A 23 -28.95 0.35 6.60
C TRP A 23 -28.26 -1.03 6.56
N LEU A 24 -27.38 -1.34 7.53
CA LEU A 24 -26.68 -2.63 7.63
C LEU A 24 -27.64 -3.79 7.95
N GLU A 25 -28.62 -3.57 8.82
CA GLU A 25 -29.65 -4.56 9.18
C GLU A 25 -30.61 -4.83 8.02
N ALA A 26 -30.86 -3.84 7.16
CA ALA A 26 -31.68 -4.00 5.97
C ALA A 26 -31.00 -4.83 4.85
N GLN A 27 -29.74 -5.26 5.03
CA GLN A 27 -29.02 -6.00 4.01
C GLN A 27 -29.42 -7.48 3.97
N PRO A 28 -29.68 -8.05 2.78
CA PRO A 28 -30.17 -9.43 2.64
C PRO A 28 -29.16 -10.51 3.06
N ARG A 29 -27.88 -10.15 3.20
CA ARG A 29 -26.79 -11.05 3.62
C ARG A 29 -26.40 -10.92 5.10
N GLY A 30 -27.11 -10.06 5.84
CA GLY A 30 -26.80 -9.74 7.24
C GLY A 30 -25.66 -8.74 7.40
N VAL A 31 -25.55 -8.21 8.62
CA VAL A 31 -24.58 -7.16 8.98
C VAL A 31 -23.14 -7.61 8.74
N ASP A 32 -22.73 -8.73 9.31
CA ASP A 32 -21.32 -9.15 9.32
C ASP A 32 -20.79 -9.49 7.92
N ALA A 33 -21.63 -10.09 7.06
CA ALA A 33 -21.25 -10.38 5.69
C ALA A 33 -21.12 -9.09 4.85
N THR A 34 -22.01 -8.11 5.09
CA THR A 34 -21.94 -6.80 4.44
C THR A 34 -20.70 -6.03 4.91
N LEU A 35 -20.44 -5.99 6.22
CA LEU A 35 -19.26 -5.32 6.78
C LEU A 35 -17.97 -5.94 6.23
N ARG A 36 -17.86 -7.28 6.21
CA ARG A 36 -16.71 -7.96 5.60
C ARG A 36 -16.53 -7.54 4.14
N ARG A 37 -17.59 -7.57 3.35
CA ARG A 37 -17.53 -7.15 1.94
C ARG A 37 -17.15 -5.68 1.77
N MET A 38 -17.68 -4.77 2.59
CA MET A 38 -17.33 -3.35 2.56
C MET A 38 -15.86 -3.14 2.91
N VAL A 39 -15.35 -3.86 3.91
CA VAL A 39 -13.93 -3.86 4.26
C VAL A 39 -13.10 -4.44 3.13
N ASP A 40 -13.51 -5.55 2.50
CA ASP A 40 -12.77 -6.16 1.39
C ASP A 40 -12.73 -5.24 0.16
N MET A 41 -13.81 -4.52 -0.14
CA MET A 41 -13.84 -3.53 -1.22
C MET A 41 -12.95 -2.33 -0.89
N ALA A 42 -13.10 -1.76 0.31
CA ALA A 42 -12.26 -0.65 0.75
C ALA A 42 -10.78 -1.04 0.84
N ARG A 43 -10.48 -2.28 1.26
CA ARG A 43 -9.13 -2.83 1.25
C ARG A 43 -8.63 -3.02 -0.16
N LYS A 44 -9.41 -3.52 -1.12
CA LYS A 44 -8.94 -3.59 -2.51
C LYS A 44 -8.58 -2.20 -3.07
N ASP A 45 -9.43 -1.21 -2.82
CA ASP A 45 -9.22 0.18 -3.26
C ASP A 45 -8.07 0.89 -2.52
N ALA A 46 -7.83 0.52 -1.26
CA ALA A 46 -6.77 1.07 -0.42
C ALA A 46 -5.47 0.27 -0.53
N ASP A 47 -5.50 -1.03 -0.79
CA ASP A 47 -4.32 -1.89 -0.81
C ASP A 47 -3.45 -1.54 -2.02
N GLY A 48 -4.02 -1.18 -3.18
CA GLY A 48 -3.23 -0.66 -4.30
C GLY A 48 -2.50 0.64 -3.94
N ARG A 49 -3.24 1.63 -3.44
CA ARG A 49 -2.69 2.93 -3.03
C ARG A 49 -1.70 2.83 -1.87
N TYR A 50 -2.04 2.07 -0.83
CA TYR A 50 -1.23 1.86 0.36
C TYR A 50 0.01 1.00 0.07
N ARG A 51 -0.07 -0.01 -0.82
CA ARG A 51 1.11 -0.74 -1.28
C ARG A 51 2.04 0.19 -2.06
N ALA A 52 1.52 0.97 -3.00
CA ALA A 52 2.33 1.93 -3.76
C ALA A 52 2.95 3.02 -2.87
N GLU A 53 2.21 3.56 -1.90
CA GLU A 53 2.72 4.50 -0.90
C GLU A 53 3.81 3.87 -0.03
N ARG A 54 3.60 2.64 0.47
CA ARG A 54 4.62 1.92 1.25
C ARG A 54 5.86 1.56 0.43
N ALA A 55 5.69 1.18 -0.84
CA ALA A 55 6.79 0.87 -1.73
C ALA A 55 7.64 2.13 -1.98
N ARG A 56 6.99 3.27 -2.23
CA ARG A 56 7.65 4.59 -2.33
C ARG A 56 8.35 4.99 -1.02
N GLU A 57 7.70 4.81 0.13
CA GLU A 57 8.31 5.07 1.44
C GLU A 57 9.55 4.20 1.68
N THR A 58 9.47 2.90 1.36
CA THR A 58 10.59 1.97 1.47
C THR A 58 11.74 2.36 0.54
N CYS A 59 11.44 2.77 -0.69
CA CYS A 59 12.42 3.28 -1.64
C CYS A 59 13.07 4.58 -1.13
N TYR A 60 12.29 5.52 -0.60
CA TYR A 60 12.81 6.74 0.02
C TYR A 60 13.74 6.46 1.21
N LEU A 61 13.34 5.57 2.11
CA LEU A 61 14.19 5.18 3.26
C LEU A 61 15.51 4.56 2.78
N ALA A 62 15.46 3.68 1.78
CA ALA A 62 16.66 3.12 1.18
C ALA A 62 17.55 4.19 0.53
N MET A 63 16.98 5.14 -0.23
CA MET A 63 17.72 6.27 -0.80
C MET A 63 18.36 7.13 0.29
N ARG A 64 17.62 7.44 1.36
CA ARG A 64 18.11 8.27 2.46
C ARG A 64 19.28 7.59 3.18
N ASP A 65 19.13 6.30 3.47
CA ASP A 65 20.11 5.54 4.26
C ASP A 65 21.37 5.20 3.44
N LEU A 66 21.24 4.98 2.12
CA LEU A 66 22.35 4.62 1.23
C LEU A 66 23.00 5.82 0.54
N ALA A 67 22.27 6.91 0.36
CA ALA A 67 22.64 7.99 -0.55
C ALA A 67 22.21 9.41 -0.10
N GLY A 68 21.87 9.60 1.18
CA GLY A 68 21.42 10.89 1.70
C GLY A 68 22.42 12.05 1.56
N ASP A 69 23.70 11.76 1.33
CA ASP A 69 24.78 12.73 1.09
C ASP A 69 25.17 12.86 -0.39
N ARG A 70 24.47 12.15 -1.29
CA ARG A 70 24.83 12.08 -2.70
C ARG A 70 24.27 13.26 -3.48
N PRO A 71 24.97 13.71 -4.53
CA PRO A 71 24.46 14.72 -5.42
C PRO A 71 23.15 14.24 -6.06
N ARG A 72 22.21 15.17 -6.25
CA ARG A 72 20.88 14.93 -6.85
C ARG A 72 19.90 14.10 -6.02
N PHE A 73 20.18 13.92 -4.72
CA PHE A 73 19.27 13.24 -3.80
C PHE A 73 17.89 13.89 -3.76
N GLU A 74 17.79 15.21 -3.61
CA GLU A 74 16.50 15.90 -3.52
C GLU A 74 15.69 15.78 -4.82
N GLU A 75 16.35 15.85 -5.97
CA GLU A 75 15.74 15.67 -7.29
C GLU A 75 15.26 14.24 -7.51
N ALA A 76 16.02 13.25 -7.06
CA ALA A 76 15.62 11.85 -7.07
C ALA A 76 14.38 11.63 -6.19
N VAL A 77 14.39 12.11 -4.94
CA VAL A 77 13.24 12.01 -4.04
C VAL A 77 12.01 12.72 -4.64
N ARG A 78 12.19 13.91 -5.22
CA ARG A 78 11.10 14.64 -5.89
C ARG A 78 10.51 13.85 -7.05
N ALA A 79 11.35 13.19 -7.86
CA ALA A 79 10.89 12.33 -8.95
C ALA A 79 10.15 11.09 -8.45
N LEU A 80 10.62 10.46 -7.37
CA LEU A 80 9.99 9.29 -6.73
C LEU A 80 8.56 9.59 -6.27
N PHE A 81 8.36 10.71 -5.57
CA PHE A 81 7.03 11.12 -5.09
C PHE A 81 6.13 11.71 -6.19
N ALA A 82 6.71 12.23 -7.27
CA ALA A 82 5.97 12.64 -8.47
C ALA A 82 5.55 11.46 -9.36
N ASN A 83 5.90 10.22 -8.98
CA ASN A 83 5.68 9.01 -9.76
C ASN A 83 6.38 9.01 -11.14
N ASP A 84 7.47 9.77 -11.26
CA ASP A 84 8.29 9.83 -12.48
C ASP A 84 9.52 8.94 -12.31
N ILE A 85 9.30 7.62 -12.41
CA ILE A 85 10.33 6.60 -12.22
C ILE A 85 11.48 6.79 -13.23
N ALA A 86 11.15 7.11 -14.48
CA ALA A 86 12.13 7.39 -15.52
C ALA A 86 13.06 8.57 -15.18
N ARG A 87 12.52 9.65 -14.60
CA ARG A 87 13.34 10.75 -14.09
C ARG A 87 14.15 10.33 -12.88
N CYS A 88 13.58 9.55 -11.97
CA CYS A 88 14.29 9.06 -10.80
C CYS A 88 15.54 8.24 -11.20
N HIS A 89 15.43 7.36 -12.20
CA HIS A 89 16.58 6.63 -12.77
C HIS A 89 17.69 7.55 -13.29
N ARG A 90 17.33 8.68 -13.93
CA ARG A 90 18.31 9.65 -14.43
C ARG A 90 19.04 10.38 -13.31
N GLU A 91 18.34 10.73 -12.23
CA GLU A 91 18.93 11.45 -11.11
C GLU A 91 19.90 10.55 -10.30
N ILE A 92 19.57 9.27 -10.12
CA ILE A 92 20.44 8.30 -9.42
C ILE A 92 21.52 7.67 -10.32
N ALA A 93 21.55 7.99 -11.62
CA ALA A 93 22.48 7.34 -12.56
C ALA A 93 23.95 7.52 -12.19
N ALA A 94 24.29 8.66 -11.56
CA ALA A 94 25.63 8.98 -11.10
C ALA A 94 26.01 8.32 -9.76
N TRP A 95 25.07 7.64 -9.09
CA TRP A 95 25.34 6.97 -7.82
C TRP A 95 26.08 5.65 -8.05
N PRO A 96 26.89 5.19 -7.07
CA PRO A 96 27.64 3.96 -7.24
C PRO A 96 26.71 2.75 -7.37
N LEU A 97 27.22 1.74 -8.08
CA LEU A 97 26.44 0.60 -8.53
C LEU A 97 25.69 -0.15 -7.40
N PRO A 98 26.33 -0.52 -6.27
CA PRO A 98 25.67 -1.37 -5.28
C PRO A 98 24.49 -0.67 -4.58
N GLU A 99 24.60 0.64 -4.32
CA GLU A 99 23.52 1.45 -3.75
C GLU A 99 22.39 1.63 -4.77
N ARG A 100 22.75 1.93 -6.03
CA ARG A 100 21.81 2.15 -7.11
C ARG A 100 21.00 0.89 -7.46
N THR A 101 21.61 -0.29 -7.47
CA THR A 101 20.92 -1.55 -7.79
C THR A 101 19.77 -1.81 -6.83
N ARG A 102 19.99 -1.63 -5.51
CA ARG A 102 18.93 -1.84 -4.52
C ARG A 102 17.76 -0.87 -4.71
N ILE A 103 18.05 0.36 -5.08
CA ILE A 103 17.04 1.38 -5.35
C ILE A 103 16.24 1.05 -6.61
N ILE A 104 16.90 0.57 -7.67
CA ILE A 104 16.26 0.14 -8.92
C ILE A 104 15.30 -1.03 -8.67
N GLU A 105 15.71 -2.04 -7.90
CA GLU A 105 14.82 -3.16 -7.53
C GLU A 105 13.54 -2.68 -6.82
N LEU A 106 13.66 -1.65 -5.97
CA LEU A 106 12.50 -1.07 -5.28
C LEU A 106 11.63 -0.23 -6.23
N MET A 107 12.22 0.40 -7.25
CA MET A 107 11.49 1.15 -8.29
C MET A 107 10.66 0.22 -9.18
N ASP A 108 11.20 -0.92 -9.57
CA ASP A 108 10.48 -1.91 -10.40
C ASP A 108 9.22 -2.42 -9.69
N VAL A 109 9.26 -2.56 -8.37
CA VAL A 109 8.08 -2.92 -7.55
C VAL A 109 7.02 -1.82 -7.58
N ILE A 110 7.44 -0.54 -7.55
CA ILE A 110 6.51 0.60 -7.61
C ILE A 110 5.83 0.66 -8.99
N ASP A 111 6.57 0.44 -10.08
CA ASP A 111 6.04 0.45 -11.45
C ASP A 111 5.05 -0.70 -11.71
N ALA A 112 5.32 -1.88 -11.15
CA ALA A 112 4.41 -3.02 -11.21
C ALA A 112 3.10 -2.79 -10.44
N ASP A 113 3.17 -2.14 -9.27
CA ASP A 113 1.99 -1.80 -8.47
C ASP A 113 1.14 -0.70 -9.14
N ASP A 114 1.76 0.27 -9.82
CA ASP A 114 1.06 1.35 -10.53
C ASP A 114 0.32 0.82 -11.77
N THR A 115 0.93 -0.11 -12.50
CA THR A 115 0.29 -0.81 -13.62
C THR A 115 -0.95 -1.59 -13.16
N THR A 116 -0.85 -2.24 -11.99
CA THR A 116 -1.97 -3.02 -11.42
C THR A 116 -3.10 -2.12 -10.89
N ALA A 117 -2.80 -0.88 -10.49
CA ALA A 117 -3.79 0.08 -10.02
C ALA A 117 -4.56 0.76 -11.17
N GLY A 118 -3.99 0.81 -12.38
CA GLY A 118 -4.64 1.40 -13.56
C GLY A 118 -5.65 0.49 -14.28
N GLU A 119 -5.63 -0.83 -14.03
CA GLU A 119 -6.48 -1.82 -14.71
C GLU A 119 -7.73 -2.27 -13.91
N ALA A 120 -7.94 -1.75 -12.69
CA ALA A 120 -9.05 -2.13 -11.80
C ALA A 120 -10.12 -1.03 -11.68
#